data_AF-A0A926K2L3-F1
#
_entry.id   AF-A0A926K2L3-F1
#
_cell.length_a   1.000
_cell.length_b   1.000
_cell.length_c   1.000
_cell.angle_alpha   90.00
_cell.angle_beta   90.00
_cell.angle_gamma   90.00
#
_symmetry.space_group_name_H-M   'P 1'
#
loop_
_entity.id
_entity.type
_entity.pdbx_description
1 polymer ?
#
loop_
_entity_poly.entity_id
_entity_poly.type
_entity_poly.pdbx_seq_one_letter_code
_entity_poly.pdbx_strand_id
1 'polypeptide(L)' 'MESQPLVLDDDDGTTWELLFPAGWSVETEPGARVTVAGDPAPDVATTSGAGPVLRVRSLSRGD' A
#
# COMPACT_ATOMS: atom_id res chain seq x y z
N MET A 1 -7.69 -13.57 11.94
CA MET A 1 -6.68 -12.51 11.80
C MET A 1 -7.20 -11.60 10.72
N GLU A 2 -7.79 -10.47 11.12
CA GLU A 2 -8.28 -9.48 10.17
C GLU A 2 -7.05 -8.83 9.53
N SER A 3 -6.85 -9.04 8.23
CA SER A 3 -5.79 -8.36 7.49
C SER A 3 -6.23 -6.91 7.31
N GLN A 4 -5.75 -6.03 8.19
CA GLN A 4 -5.94 -4.60 8.01
C GLN A 4 -5.24 -4.17 6.71
N PRO A 5 -5.84 -3.27 5.92
CA PRO A 5 -5.18 -2.79 4.70
C PRO A 5 -3.86 -2.13 5.06
N LEU A 6 -2.82 -2.38 4.27
CA LEU A 6 -1.58 -1.62 4.41
C LEU A 6 -1.79 -0.27 3.73
N VAL A 7 -1.56 0.78 4.49
CA VAL A 7 -1.76 2.16 4.06
C VAL A 7 -0.42 2.87 4.05
N LEU A 8 -0.15 3.65 3.01
CA LEU A 8 1.06 4.45 2.85
C LEU A 8 0.69 5.92 2.77
N ASP A 9 1.23 6.71 3.69
CA ASP A 9 1.18 8.16 3.59
C ASP A 9 2.37 8.64 2.76
N ASP A 10 2.07 9.24 1.61
CA ASP A 10 3.07 9.86 0.74
C ASP A 10 3.47 11.25 1.25
N ASP A 11 4.63 11.77 0.82
CA ASP A 11 5.14 13.08 1.25
C ASP A 11 4.23 14.25 0.83
N ASP A 12 3.46 14.06 -0.25
CA ASP A 12 2.41 15.01 -0.69
C ASP A 12 1.16 15.01 0.22
N GLY A 13 1.12 14.13 1.23
CA GLY A 13 -0.01 13.98 2.15
C GLY A 13 -1.13 13.10 1.60
N THR A 14 -0.92 12.46 0.44
CA THR A 14 -1.86 11.49 -0.10
C THR A 14 -1.69 10.14 0.61
N THR A 15 -2.79 9.66 1.19
CA THR A 15 -2.88 8.33 1.79
C THR A 15 -3.30 7.30 0.74
N TRP A 16 -2.44 6.33 0.45
CA TRP A 16 -2.68 5.27 -0.53
C TRP A 16 -3.00 3.94 0.14
N GLU A 17 -4.01 3.23 -0.38
CA GLU A 17 -4.25 1.84 -0.02
C GLU A 17 -3.44 0.92 -0.93
N LEU A 18 -2.58 0.10 -0.33
CA LEU A 18 -1.70 -0.79 -1.07
C LEU A 18 -2.39 -2.12 -1.36
N LEU A 19 -2.59 -2.43 -2.64
CA LEU A 19 -3.06 -3.73 -3.09
C LEU A 19 -1.87 -4.59 -3.51
N PHE A 20 -1.59 -5.62 -2.71
CA PHE A 20 -0.52 -6.58 -2.98
C PHE A 20 -0.99 -7.72 -3.90
N PRO A 21 -0.08 -8.28 -4.72
CA PRO A 21 -0.35 -9.52 -5.44
C PRO A 21 -0.66 -10.66 -4.48
N ALA A 22 -1.47 -11.63 -4.94
CA ALA A 22 -1.73 -12.83 -4.16
C ALA A 22 -0.41 -13.57 -3.85
N GLY A 23 -0.26 -14.00 -2.59
CA GLY A 23 0.93 -14.72 -2.13
C GLY A 23 2.09 -13.84 -1.69
N TRP A 24 1.95 -12.51 -1.70
CA TRP A 24 2.92 -11.61 -1.07
C TRP A 24 2.70 -11.56 0.45
N SER A 25 3.80 -11.74 1.19
CA SER A 25 3.87 -11.44 2.62
C SER A 25 4.77 -10.22 2.78
N VAL A 26 4.21 -9.15 3.33
CA VAL A 26 4.94 -7.90 3.58
C VAL A 26 5.04 -7.74 5.09
N GLU A 27 6.27 -7.76 5.58
CA GLU A 27 6.59 -7.51 6.99
C GLU A 27 7.23 -6.14 7.10
N THR A 28 6.41 -5.13 7.41
CA THR A 28 6.86 -3.76 7.64
C THR A 28 6.39 -3.29 9.00
N GLU A 29 7.27 -2.65 9.75
CA GLU A 29 6.88 -2.02 11.02
C GLU A 29 6.10 -0.73 10.74
N PRO A 30 5.09 -0.40 11.57
CA PRO A 30 4.41 0.90 11.48
C PRO A 30 5.42 2.06 11.53
N GLY A 31 5.30 3.00 10.61
CA GLY A 31 6.24 4.13 10.48
C GLY A 31 7.53 3.82 9.72
N ALA A 32 7.73 2.60 9.23
CA ALA A 32 8.86 2.29 8.34
C ALA A 32 8.70 3.04 7.01
N ARG A 33 9.81 3.62 6.52
CA ARG A 33 9.87 4.19 5.18
C ARG A 33 10.11 3.10 4.15
N VAL A 34 9.29 3.10 3.12
CA VAL A 34 9.38 2.16 1.99
C VAL A 34 9.26 2.94 0.69
N THR A 35 9.93 2.44 -0.34
CA THR A 35 9.70 2.86 -1.73
C THR A 35 8.79 1.83 -2.38
N VAL A 36 7.64 2.28 -2.87
CA VAL A 36 6.66 1.44 -3.56
C VAL A 36 6.60 1.86 -5.01
N ALA A 37 6.79 0.89 -5.92
CA ALA A 37 6.48 1.07 -7.33
C ALA A 37 5.19 0.31 -7.64
N GLY A 38 4.22 1.02 -8.21
CA GLY A 38 2.92 0.45 -8.51
C GLY A 38 2.14 1.29 -9.52
N ASP A 39 1.00 0.76 -9.91
CA ASP A 39 0.09 1.40 -10.85
C ASP A 39 -1.19 1.83 -10.12
N PRO A 40 -1.69 3.06 -10.29
CA PRO A 40 -2.95 3.49 -9.71
C PRO A 40 -4.09 2.62 -10.25
N ALA A 41 -5.00 2.20 -9.37
CA ALA A 41 -6.09 1.29 -9.68
C ALA A 41 -7.44 1.91 -9.26
N PRO A 42 -7.90 2.98 -9.92
CA PRO A 42 -9.08 3.74 -9.51
C PRO A 42 -10.38 2.91 -9.56
N ASP A 43 -10.41 1.84 -10.36
CA ASP A 43 -11.56 0.94 -10.48
C ASP A 43 -11.65 -0.11 -9.36
N VAL A 44 -10.66 -0.17 -8.45
CA VAL A 44 -10.67 -1.10 -7.33
C VAL A 44 -11.37 -0.45 -6.14
N ALA A 45 -12.53 -0.99 -5.77
CA ALA A 45 -13.16 -0.68 -4.50
C ALA A 45 -12.47 -1.46 -3.37
N THR A 46 -11.76 -0.77 -2.50
CA THR A 46 -11.27 -1.33 -1.23
C THR A 46 -12.35 -1.24 -0.17
N THR A 47 -12.37 -2.22 0.73
CA THR A 47 -13.34 -2.27 1.83
C THR A 47 -13.13 -1.14 2.85
N SER A 48 -11.91 -0.60 2.93
CA SER A 48 -11.55 0.40 3.93
C SER A 48 -11.82 1.84 3.49
N GLY A 49 -11.81 2.11 2.18
CA GLY A 49 -12.11 3.44 1.63
C GLY A 49 -11.21 4.55 2.18
N ALA A 50 -9.98 4.20 2.57
CA ALA A 50 -9.02 5.11 3.18
C ALA A 50 -8.39 6.06 2.15
N GLY A 51 -8.39 5.68 0.86
CA GLY A 51 -7.84 6.53 -0.19
C GLY A 51 -7.83 5.86 -1.57
N PRO A 52 -7.15 6.47 -2.55
CA PRO A 52 -6.92 5.82 -3.84
C PRO A 52 -6.09 4.54 -3.67
N VAL A 53 -6.32 3.57 -4.56
CA VAL A 53 -5.66 2.27 -4.51
C VAL A 53 -4.44 2.25 -5.42
N LEU A 54 -3.33 1.74 -4.90
CA LEU A 54 -2.10 1.49 -5.65
C LEU A 54 -1.84 -0.02 -5.75
N ARG A 55 -1.82 -0.56 -6.97
CA ARG A 55 -1.41 -1.95 -7.22
C ARG A 55 0.09 -2.07 -7.15
N VAL A 56 0.59 -2.72 -6.11
CA VAL A 56 2.02 -2.86 -5.86
C VAL A 56 2.65 -3.82 -6.85
N ARG A 57 3.71 -3.37 -7.53
CA ARG A 57 4.57 -4.20 -8.39
C ARG A 57 5.92 -4.48 -7.75
N SER A 58 6.43 -3.53 -6.99
CA SER A 58 7.67 -3.67 -6.23
C SER A 58 7.58 -2.88 -4.94
N LEU A 59 8.17 -3.44 -3.88
CA LEU A 59 8.31 -2.79 -2.60
C LEU A 59 9.75 -2.98 -2.15
N SER A 60 10.40 -1.89 -1.77
CA SER A 60 11.77 -1.87 -1.24
C SER A 60 11.77 -1.05 0.04
N ARG A 61 12.53 -1.48 1.06
CA ARG A 61 12.70 -0.67 2.26
C ARG A 61 13.57 0.55 1.91
N GLY A 62 13.14 1.74 2.35
CA GLY A 62 14.01 2.92 2.31
C GLY A 62 15.10 2.77 3.36
N ASP A 63 16.34 3.06 2.99
CA ASP A 63 17.47 3.18 3.93
C ASP A 63 17.33 4.47 4.77
#